data_AF-A0A2X1Q9R4-F1
#
_entry.id   AF-A0A2X1Q9R4-F1
#
_cell.length_a   1.000
_cell.length_b   1.000
_cell.length_c   1.000
_cell.angle_alpha   90.00
_cell.angle_beta   90.00
_cell.angle_gamma   90.00
#
_symmetry.space_group_name_H-M   'P 1'
#
loop_
_entity.id
_entity.type
_entity.pdbx_description
1 polymer ?
#
loop_
_entity_poly.entity_id
_entity_poly.type
_entity_poly.pdbx_seq_one_letter_code
_entity_poly.pdbx_strand_id
1 'polypeptide(L)'
;MVRSVARHGDGWVIGFTPTYSGCPATEHLLGEIRTVMSEHGFLPVHIVLQLDPPWTTDWMSQDARERLRQYGISPPQGHACHADMPVEVSCPRCGSAHTSLISEFGSTACKALYRCDSCREPFDYFKCI
;
A
#
# COMPACT_ATOMS: atom_id res chain seq x y z
N MET A 1 2.98 1.43 6.97
CA MET A 1 1.90 2.37 7.32
C MET A 1 2.09 2.87 8.75
N VAL A 2 2.22 1.98 9.74
CA VAL A 2 2.70 2.37 11.08
C VAL A 2 4.14 2.87 10.96
N ARG A 3 4.43 4.05 11.53
CA ARG A 3 5.73 4.74 11.47
C ARG A 3 6.40 4.88 12.81
N SER A 4 5.62 4.96 13.88
CA SER A 4 6.12 5.03 15.24
C SER A 4 5.16 4.34 16.19
N VAL A 5 5.72 3.77 17.25
CA VAL A 5 4.98 3.26 18.40
C VAL A 5 5.78 3.69 19.62
N ALA A 6 5.18 4.52 20.47
CA ALA A 6 5.83 5.05 21.66
C ALA A 6 4.90 4.94 22.86
N ARG A 7 5.47 4.62 24.02
CA ARG A 7 4.77 4.73 25.30
C ARG A 7 4.76 6.19 25.73
N HIS A 8 3.60 6.69 26.16
CA HIS A 8 3.45 8.06 26.64
C HIS A 8 2.61 8.03 27.93
N GLY A 9 3.28 8.19 29.07
CA GLY A 9 2.68 7.96 30.39
C GLY A 9 2.17 6.52 30.53
N ASP A 10 0.90 6.39 30.88
CA ASP A 10 0.24 5.09 31.04
C ASP A 10 -0.33 4.52 29.72
N GLY A 11 -0.23 5.26 28.62
CA GLY A 11 -0.78 4.88 27.32
C GLY A 11 0.24 4.73 26.19
N TRP A 12 -0.29 4.59 24.99
CA TRP A 12 0.46 4.41 23.75
C TRP A 12 0.09 5.45 22.71
N VAL A 13 1.09 5.92 21.97
CA VAL A 13 0.93 6.78 20.80
C VAL A 13 1.46 6.04 19.58
N ILE A 14 0.61 5.90 18.56
CA ILE A 14 0.95 5.25 17.29
C ILE A 14 0.92 6.28 16.17
N GLY A 15 2.02 6.44 15.46
CA GLY A 15 2.07 7.22 14.23
C GLY A 15 1.65 6.37 13.04
N PHE A 16 0.65 6.82 12.28
CA PHE A 16 0.13 6.12 11.10
C PHE A 16 0.13 7.03 9.88
N THR A 17 0.74 6.57 8.79
CA THR A 17 0.72 7.26 7.49
C THR A 17 -0.06 6.41 6.48
N PRO A 18 -1.21 6.90 5.97
CA PRO A 18 -1.98 6.20 4.96
C PRO A 18 -1.26 6.23 3.61
N THR A 19 -1.54 5.25 2.75
CA THR A 19 -0.92 5.13 1.41
C THR A 19 -1.12 6.38 0.54
N TYR A 20 -2.26 7.06 0.72
CA TYR A 20 -2.53 8.39 0.20
C TYR A 20 -3.54 9.09 1.13
N SER A 21 -3.59 10.42 1.10
CA SER A 21 -4.37 11.24 2.05
C SER A 21 -5.88 10.97 2.04
N GLY A 22 -6.44 10.50 0.93
CA GLY A 22 -7.87 10.21 0.76
C GLY A 22 -8.22 8.73 0.80
N CYS A 23 -7.39 7.87 1.41
CA CYS A 23 -7.60 6.43 1.41
C CYS A 23 -8.88 6.06 2.19
N PRO A 24 -9.91 5.48 1.55
CA PRO A 24 -11.16 5.14 2.22
C PRO A 24 -11.00 4.04 3.28
N ALA A 25 -9.93 3.25 3.20
CA ALA A 25 -9.63 2.21 4.17
C ALA A 25 -9.00 2.74 5.48
N THR A 26 -8.64 4.03 5.54
CA THR A 26 -7.90 4.59 6.68
C THR A 26 -8.64 4.39 8.00
N GLU A 27 -9.89 4.85 8.10
CA GLU A 27 -10.65 4.74 9.36
C GLU A 27 -10.86 3.29 9.80
N HIS A 28 -11.09 2.38 8.86
CA HIS A 28 -11.18 0.95 9.16
C HIS A 28 -9.87 0.42 9.76
N LEU A 29 -8.73 0.70 9.14
CA LEU A 29 -7.42 0.30 9.66
C LEU A 29 -7.11 0.90 11.04
N LEU A 30 -7.46 2.17 11.27
CA LEU A 30 -7.31 2.80 12.58
C LEU A 30 -8.21 2.13 13.63
N GLY A 31 -9.43 1.75 13.25
CA GLY A 31 -10.36 0.97 14.07
C GLY A 31 -9.77 -0.38 14.48
N GLU A 32 -9.28 -1.16 13.51
CA GLU A 32 -8.66 -2.47 13.77
C GLU A 32 -7.46 -2.37 14.71
N ILE A 33 -6.60 -1.35 14.54
CA ILE A 33 -5.47 -1.12 15.46
C ILE A 33 -5.99 -0.86 16.88
N ARG A 34 -7.03 -0.04 17.06
CA ARG A 34 -7.62 0.23 18.39
C ARG A 34 -8.22 -1.03 19.01
N THR A 35 -8.95 -1.82 18.21
CA THR A 35 -9.56 -3.09 18.65
C THR A 35 -8.49 -4.05 19.17
N VAL A 36 -7.47 -4.35 18.35
CA VAL A 36 -6.40 -5.29 18.74
C VAL A 36 -5.63 -4.79 19.96
N MET A 37 -5.31 -3.49 20.04
CA MET A 37 -4.65 -2.90 21.21
C MET A 37 -5.51 -3.06 22.48
N SER A 38 -6.83 -2.84 22.38
CA SER A 38 -7.77 -3.02 23.48
C SER A 38 -7.86 -4.48 23.95
N GLU A 39 -7.99 -5.42 23.00
CA GLU A 39 -8.08 -6.86 23.29
C GLU A 39 -6.87 -7.40 24.04
N HIS A 40 -5.69 -6.80 23.80
CA HIS A 40 -4.45 -7.14 24.48
C HIS A 40 -4.13 -6.26 25.70
N GLY A 41 -5.04 -5.38 26.13
CA GLY A 41 -4.90 -4.58 27.35
C GLY A 41 -3.96 -3.37 27.22
N PHE A 42 -3.62 -2.94 26.01
CA PHE A 42 -2.74 -1.79 25.74
C PHE A 42 -3.52 -0.46 25.65
N LEU A 43 -4.31 -0.15 26.69
CA LEU A 43 -5.07 1.09 26.79
C LEU A 43 -4.49 2.03 27.85
N PRO A 44 -4.61 3.36 27.66
CA PRO A 44 -5.22 4.04 26.52
C PRO A 44 -4.31 4.07 25.28
N VAL A 45 -4.89 4.02 24.07
CA VAL A 45 -4.16 4.14 22.80
C VAL A 45 -4.63 5.37 22.02
N HIS A 46 -3.69 6.19 21.57
CA HIS A 46 -3.91 7.33 20.70
C HIS A 46 -3.20 7.11 19.36
N ILE A 47 -3.93 7.23 18.24
CA ILE A 47 -3.35 7.08 16.90
C ILE A 47 -3.33 8.45 16.23
N VAL A 48 -2.15 8.87 15.78
CA VAL A 48 -1.91 10.14 15.10
C VAL A 48 -1.72 9.87 13.61
N LEU A 49 -2.55 10.49 12.78
CA LEU A 49 -2.34 10.52 11.34
C LEU A 49 -1.15 11.43 11.01
N GLN A 50 -0.10 10.85 10.45
CA GLN A 50 1.11 11.56 10.01
C GLN A 50 1.07 11.65 8.49
N LEU A 51 0.91 12.86 7.95
CA LEU A 51 0.91 13.12 6.51
C LEU A 51 2.25 13.65 5.98
N ASP A 52 3.16 13.98 6.89
CA ASP A 52 4.53 14.41 6.59
C ASP A 52 5.54 13.55 7.38
N PRO A 53 6.51 12.91 6.71
CA PRO A 53 6.60 12.76 5.26
C PRO A 53 5.43 11.90 4.71
N PRO A 54 5.03 12.09 3.43
CA PRO A 54 4.00 11.26 2.81
C PRO A 54 4.44 9.79 2.74
N TRP A 55 3.46 8.89 2.66
CA TRP A 55 3.76 7.48 2.49
C TRP A 55 4.43 7.23 1.15
N THR A 56 5.44 6.34 1.15
CA THR A 56 6.12 5.93 -0.07
C THR A 56 6.22 4.41 -0.21
N THR A 57 6.18 3.93 -1.45
CA THR A 57 6.44 2.52 -1.82
C THR A 57 7.82 2.04 -1.41
N ASP A 58 8.76 2.95 -1.14
CA ASP A 58 10.10 2.63 -0.62
C ASP A 58 10.03 2.02 0.78
N TRP A 59 8.93 2.22 1.52
CA TRP A 59 8.70 1.61 2.83
C TRP A 59 8.13 0.19 2.75
N MET A 60 7.85 -0.33 1.56
CA MET A 60 7.35 -1.69 1.39
C MET A 60 8.49 -2.70 1.48
N SER A 61 8.32 -3.72 2.32
CA SER A 61 9.24 -4.86 2.37
C SER A 61 9.14 -5.73 1.12
N GLN A 62 10.18 -6.54 0.87
CA GLN A 62 10.16 -7.52 -0.22
C GLN A 62 9.03 -8.55 -0.04
N ASP A 63 8.76 -8.98 1.20
CA ASP A 63 7.64 -9.87 1.53
C ASP A 63 6.29 -9.25 1.15
N ALA A 64 6.09 -7.95 1.43
CA ALA A 64 4.85 -7.26 1.05
C ALA A 64 4.67 -7.20 -0.48
N ARG A 65 5.76 -6.96 -1.24
CA ARG A 65 5.74 -6.96 -2.71
C ARG A 65 5.40 -8.35 -3.27
N GLU A 66 5.96 -9.40 -2.67
CA GLU A 66 5.68 -10.77 -3.06
C GLU A 66 4.23 -11.18 -2.73
N ARG A 67 3.69 -10.78 -1.57
CA ARG A 67 2.29 -11.00 -1.23
C ARG A 67 1.31 -10.32 -2.19
N LEU A 68 1.63 -9.10 -2.66
CA LEU A 68 0.83 -8.46 -3.71
C LEU A 68 0.80 -9.31 -4.99
N ARG A 69 1.99 -9.77 -5.44
CA ARG A 69 2.12 -10.61 -6.64
C ARG A 69 1.31 -11.90 -6.51
N GLN A 70 1.41 -12.58 -5.37
CA GLN A 70 0.65 -13.80 -5.08
C GLN A 70 -0.86 -13.56 -5.04
N TYR A 71 -1.29 -12.40 -4.55
CA TYR A 71 -2.69 -11.98 -4.59
C TYR A 71 -3.18 -11.60 -6.01
N GLY A 72 -2.27 -11.51 -6.99
CA GLY A 72 -2.60 -11.14 -8.37
C GLY A 72 -2.55 -9.64 -8.64
N ILE A 73 -1.91 -8.86 -7.77
CA ILE A 73 -1.63 -7.42 -7.98
C ILE A 73 -0.16 -7.29 -8.38
N SER A 74 0.13 -6.58 -9.47
CA SER A 74 1.51 -6.26 -9.80
C SER A 74 2.08 -5.29 -8.76
N PRO A 75 3.18 -5.63 -8.06
CA PRO A 75 3.81 -4.73 -7.10
C PRO A 75 4.38 -3.50 -7.80
N PRO A 76 4.59 -2.38 -7.08
CA PRO A 76 5.24 -1.19 -7.63
C PRO A 76 6.65 -1.54 -8.10
N GLN A 77 7.01 -1.04 -9.28
CA GLN A 77 8.33 -1.26 -9.88
C GLN A 77 9.12 0.06 -9.83
N GLY A 78 10.26 0.03 -9.15
CA GLY A 78 11.09 1.22 -8.90
C GLY A 78 10.92 1.82 -7.50
N HIS A 79 11.62 2.93 -7.29
CA HIS A 79 11.47 3.79 -6.11
C HIS A 79 10.49 4.93 -6.44
N ALA A 80 9.90 5.55 -5.42
CA ALA A 80 8.89 6.60 -5.58
C ALA A 80 9.35 7.79 -6.45
N CYS A 81 10.66 7.99 -6.62
CA CYS A 81 11.26 9.02 -7.47
C CYS A 81 11.20 8.75 -8.99
N HIS A 82 10.76 7.57 -9.43
CA HIS A 82 10.71 7.20 -10.86
C HIS A 82 9.35 7.42 -11.54
N ALA A 83 8.48 8.27 -10.98
CA ALA A 83 7.15 8.53 -11.53
C ALA A 83 7.14 8.97 -13.01
N ASP A 84 8.23 9.56 -13.50
CA ASP A 84 8.37 10.07 -14.88
C ASP A 84 9.01 9.08 -15.87
N MET A 85 9.46 7.90 -15.44
CA MET A 85 10.00 6.87 -16.33
C MET A 85 8.92 5.85 -16.69
N PRO A 86 8.89 5.33 -17.93
CA PRO A 86 7.98 4.25 -18.28
C PRO A 86 8.28 3.04 -17.40
N VAL A 87 7.38 2.78 -16.46
CA VAL A 87 7.50 1.68 -15.52
C VAL A 87 7.18 0.38 -16.26
N GLU A 88 8.13 -0.55 -16.31
CA GLU A 88 7.90 -1.87 -16.88
C GLU A 88 7.03 -2.71 -15.93
N VAL A 89 5.71 -2.67 -16.14
CA VAL A 89 4.74 -3.38 -15.31
C VAL A 89 4.66 -4.85 -15.73
N SER A 90 5.03 -5.75 -14.81
CA SER A 90 5.03 -7.19 -15.07
C SER A 90 3.70 -7.84 -14.66
N CYS A 91 3.20 -8.75 -15.48
CA CYS A 91 2.01 -9.52 -15.15
C CYS A 91 2.28 -10.39 -13.89
N PRO A 92 1.46 -10.28 -12.83
CA PRO A 92 1.68 -11.04 -11.59
C PRO A 92 1.43 -12.55 -11.76
N ARG A 93 0.73 -12.95 -12.83
CA ARG A 93 0.37 -14.34 -13.12
C ARG A 93 1.43 -15.08 -13.94
N CYS A 94 1.85 -14.50 -15.07
CA CYS A 94 2.77 -15.17 -16.00
C CYS A 94 4.17 -14.55 -16.06
N GLY A 95 4.41 -13.42 -15.38
CA GLY A 95 5.70 -12.73 -15.36
C GLY A 95 6.02 -11.92 -16.62
N SER A 96 5.17 -11.93 -17.65
CA SER A 96 5.39 -11.17 -18.88
C SER A 96 5.40 -9.66 -18.62
N ALA A 97 6.36 -8.94 -19.20
CA ALA A 97 6.40 -7.48 -19.26
C ALA A 97 5.56 -6.90 -20.40
N HIS A 98 5.00 -7.73 -21.27
CA HIS A 98 4.13 -7.29 -22.36
C HIS A 98 2.73 -7.00 -21.81
N THR A 99 2.56 -5.78 -21.30
CA THR A 99 1.34 -5.33 -20.63
C THR A 99 0.91 -3.98 -21.17
N SER A 100 -0.40 -3.77 -21.22
CA SER A 100 -1.03 -2.54 -21.67
C SER A 100 -1.82 -1.91 -20.54
N LEU A 101 -1.62 -0.61 -20.31
CA LEU A 101 -2.45 0.18 -19.42
C LEU A 101 -3.87 0.28 -20.00
N ILE A 102 -4.88 -0.03 -19.20
CA ILE A 102 -6.29 0.10 -19.55
C ILE A 102 -6.89 1.36 -18.93
N SER A 103 -6.53 1.65 -17.68
CA SER A 103 -7.01 2.81 -16.93
C SER A 103 -6.03 3.20 -15.83
N GLU A 104 -5.80 4.51 -15.66
CA GLU A 104 -5.02 5.09 -14.54
C GLU A 104 -5.65 4.85 -13.15
N PHE A 105 -6.91 4.39 -13.16
CA PHE A 105 -7.72 4.08 -11.99
C PHE A 105 -8.14 2.61 -12.01
N GLY A 106 -7.69 1.85 -11.03
CA GLY A 106 -8.07 0.45 -10.78
C GLY A 106 -9.10 0.33 -9.66
N SER A 107 -9.03 -0.77 -8.90
CA SER A 107 -9.96 -1.02 -7.77
C SER A 107 -9.87 0.02 -6.63
N THR A 108 -8.75 0.73 -6.52
CA THR A 108 -8.51 1.81 -5.57
C THR A 108 -7.66 2.90 -6.21
N ALA A 109 -7.68 4.14 -5.68
CA ALA A 109 -6.97 5.26 -6.28
C ALA A 109 -5.43 5.08 -6.33
N CYS A 110 -4.87 4.27 -5.43
CA CYS A 110 -3.46 3.88 -5.44
C CYS A 110 -3.11 2.79 -6.47
N LYS A 111 -4.08 2.29 -7.24
CA LYS A 111 -3.89 1.26 -8.26
C LYS A 111 -4.32 1.76 -9.64
N ALA A 112 -3.69 1.20 -10.67
CA ALA A 112 -4.08 1.35 -12.07
C ALA A 112 -4.45 -0.04 -12.64
N LEU A 113 -5.33 -0.07 -13.64
CA LEU A 113 -5.78 -1.30 -14.27
C LEU A 113 -4.97 -1.58 -15.53
N TYR A 114 -4.40 -2.78 -15.62
CA TYR A 114 -3.60 -3.27 -16.74
C TYR A 114 -4.20 -4.55 -17.31
N ARG A 115 -3.79 -4.89 -18.54
CA ARG A 115 -3.99 -6.20 -19.14
C ARG A 115 -2.66 -6.75 -19.63
N CYS A 116 -2.40 -8.03 -19.37
CA CYS A 116 -1.26 -8.71 -19.97
C CYS A 116 -1.60 -9.12 -21.39
N ASP A 117 -0.80 -8.77 -22.39
CA ASP A 117 -1.06 -9.13 -23.78
C ASP A 117 -0.55 -10.54 -24.13
N SER A 118 0.28 -11.14 -23.25
CA SER A 118 0.71 -12.55 -23.38
C SER A 118 -0.36 -13.54 -22.90
N CYS A 119 -0.86 -13.40 -21.66
CA CYS A 119 -1.88 -14.31 -21.12
C CYS A 119 -3.31 -13.76 -21.18
N ARG A 120 -3.50 -12.51 -21.62
CA ARG A 120 -4.80 -11.80 -21.77
C ARG A 120 -5.55 -11.50 -20.48
N GLU A 121 -4.96 -11.79 -19.32
CA GLU A 121 -5.57 -11.52 -18.02
C GLU A 121 -5.49 -10.04 -17.64
N PRO A 122 -6.60 -9.43 -17.14
CA PRO A 122 -6.57 -8.14 -16.48
C PRO A 122 -5.99 -8.26 -15.06
N PHE A 123 -5.32 -7.21 -14.58
CA PHE A 123 -4.79 -7.15 -13.21
C PHE A 123 -4.62 -5.70 -12.75
N ASP A 124 -4.66 -5.49 -11.43
CA ASP A 124 -4.30 -4.21 -10.83
C ASP A 124 -2.77 -4.10 -10.72
N TYR A 125 -2.24 -2.91 -11.03
CA TYR A 125 -0.89 -2.47 -10.70
C TYR A 125 -0.96 -1.52 -9.50
N PHE A 126 -0.16 -1.77 -8.46
CA PHE A 126 -0.02 -0.84 -7.34
C PHE A 126 0.99 0.25 -7.72
N LYS A 127 0.53 1.50 -7.80
CA LYS A 127 1.33 2.61 -8.32
C LYS A 127 2.51 2.95 -7.40
N CYS A 128 3.58 3.47 -7.99
CA CYS A 128 4.65 4.13 -7.24
C CYS A 128 4.11 5.42 -6.66
N ILE A 129 4.27 5.61 -5.35
CA ILE A 129 3.82 6.77 -4.58
C ILE A 129 4.90 7.10 -3.56
#